data_AF-J9G870-F1
#
_entry.id   AF-J9G870-F1
#
_cell.length_a   1.000
_cell.length_b   1.000
_cell.length_c   1.000
_cell.angle_alpha   90.00
_cell.angle_beta   90.00
_cell.angle_gamma   90.00
#
_symmetry.space_group_name_H-M   'P 1'
#
loop_
_entity.id
_entity.type
_entity.pdbx_description
1 polymer ?
#
loop_
_entity_poly.entity_id
_entity_poly.type
_entity_poly.pdbx_seq_one_letter_code
_entity_poly.pdbx_strand_id
1 'polypeptide(L)'
;MLVALAGCKSASHVSKTEKVCLSSKVKLTIPHKDAVFTINGTMKLCSKERMQLSFLMPILRTEVARLDVTPDEVILVDRMGKRYVQMTRAELKNWLPKKADFAHLEKLLFKSFSAWW
;
A
#
# COMPACT_ATOMS: atom_id res chain seq x y z
N MET A 1 -2.42 10.21 45.14
CA MET A 1 -1.23 10.63 44.37
C MET A 1 -0.22 9.50 44.44
N LEU A 2 -0.06 8.72 43.36
CA LEU A 2 1.00 7.72 43.23
C LEU A 2 1.45 7.76 41.77
N VAL A 3 2.74 8.05 41.59
CA VAL A 3 3.45 8.05 40.31
C VAL A 3 3.97 6.64 40.08
N ALA A 4 3.86 6.13 38.85
CA ALA A 4 4.74 5.08 38.36
C ALA A 4 4.94 5.24 36.84
N LEU A 5 6.11 5.77 36.47
CA LEU A 5 6.73 5.56 35.16
C LEU A 5 7.29 4.13 35.14
N ALA A 6 6.97 3.34 34.12
CA ALA A 6 7.73 2.13 33.81
C ALA A 6 7.80 1.98 32.29
N GLY A 7 9.00 2.22 31.75
CA GLY A 7 9.30 1.97 30.36
C GLY A 7 9.30 0.48 30.04
N CYS A 8 8.99 0.13 28.80
CA CYS A 8 9.33 -1.17 28.26
C CYS A 8 10.61 -1.04 27.43
N LYS A 9 11.72 -1.46 28.03
CA LYS A 9 12.92 -1.89 27.30
C LYS A 9 12.67 -3.29 26.76
N SER A 10 12.97 -3.51 25.48
CA SER A 10 13.58 -4.75 24.99
C SER A 10 14.27 -4.44 23.66
N ALA A 11 15.60 -4.32 23.74
CA ALA A 11 16.48 -4.38 22.58
C ALA A 11 16.53 -5.82 22.09
N SER A 12 16.42 -6.02 20.78
CA SER A 12 17.00 -7.20 20.12
C SER A 12 17.81 -6.69 18.93
N HIS A 13 19.12 -6.63 19.14
CA HIS A 13 20.10 -6.45 18.08
C HIS A 13 20.17 -7.77 17.29
N VAL A 14 19.25 -7.90 16.34
CA VAL A 14 19.35 -8.88 15.25
C VAL A 14 19.86 -8.08 14.06
N SER A 15 20.89 -8.57 13.39
CA SER A 15 21.43 -8.02 12.15
C SER A 15 20.32 -7.88 11.09
N LYS A 16 19.59 -6.77 11.14
CA LYS A 16 18.47 -6.44 10.26
C LYS A 16 18.94 -5.30 9.39
N THR A 17 19.10 -5.55 8.10
CA THR A 17 18.90 -4.49 7.10
C THR A 17 17.59 -3.79 7.49
N GLU A 18 17.66 -2.54 7.94
CA GLU A 18 16.48 -1.80 8.40
C GLU A 18 15.47 -1.76 7.26
N LYS A 19 14.37 -2.51 7.43
CA LYS A 19 13.27 -2.49 6.47
C LYS A 19 12.54 -1.17 6.64
N VAL A 20 12.67 -0.29 5.66
CA VAL A 20 11.95 0.98 5.64
C VAL A 20 10.51 0.74 5.20
N CYS A 21 9.55 1.14 6.04
CA CYS A 21 8.14 1.16 5.69
C CYS A 21 7.62 2.59 5.72
N LEU A 22 6.90 2.98 4.67
CA LEU A 22 6.24 4.27 4.53
C LEU A 22 4.72 4.09 4.48
N SER A 23 3.99 5.08 4.98
CA SER A 23 2.53 5.13 4.88
C SER A 23 2.10 6.53 4.47
N SER A 24 1.11 6.62 3.59
CA SER A 24 0.57 7.88 3.11
C SER A 24 -0.96 7.83 2.98
N LYS A 25 -1.60 8.99 3.10
CA LYS A 25 -3.00 9.18 2.73
C LYS A 25 -3.07 9.56 1.25
N VAL A 26 -3.98 8.94 0.50
CA VAL A 26 -4.17 9.20 -0.92
C VAL A 26 -5.62 9.57 -1.20
N LYS A 27 -5.87 10.29 -2.31
CA LYS A 27 -7.21 10.50 -2.86
C LYS A 27 -7.25 9.93 -4.27
N LEU A 28 -8.23 9.07 -4.54
CA LEU A 28 -8.52 8.57 -5.87
C LEU A 28 -9.72 9.32 -6.42
N THR A 29 -9.54 9.95 -7.57
CA THR A 29 -10.60 10.67 -8.28
C THR A 29 -10.91 9.93 -9.56
N ILE A 30 -12.13 9.41 -9.67
CA ILE A 30 -12.60 8.64 -10.83
C ILE A 30 -13.63 9.51 -11.57
N PRO A 31 -13.29 10.05 -12.75
CA PRO A 31 -14.27 10.70 -13.60
C PRO A 31 -15.15 9.63 -14.26
N HIS A 32 -16.47 9.80 -14.18
CA HIS A 32 -17.44 8.91 -14.82
C HIS A 32 -18.61 9.72 -15.41
N LYS A 33 -18.62 9.83 -16.74
CA LYS A 33 -19.60 10.59 -17.55
C LYS A 33 -19.84 12.00 -16.99
N ASP A 34 -20.80 12.17 -16.10
CA ASP A 34 -21.23 13.46 -15.54
C ASP A 34 -20.95 13.59 -14.03
N ALA A 35 -20.25 12.63 -13.42
CA ALA A 35 -19.94 12.60 -12.01
C ALA A 35 -18.45 12.36 -11.75
N VAL A 36 -17.91 13.06 -10.77
CA VAL A 36 -16.55 12.84 -10.27
C VAL A 36 -16.65 12.17 -8.91
N PHE A 37 -16.21 10.91 -8.83
CA PHE A 37 -16.16 10.18 -7.58
C PHE A 37 -14.79 10.35 -6.93
N THR A 38 -14.74 10.99 -5.76
CA THR A 38 -13.51 11.13 -4.97
C THR A 38 -13.56 10.20 -3.78
N ILE A 39 -12.53 9.37 -3.63
CA ILE A 39 -12.43 8.33 -2.62
C ILE A 39 -11.13 8.54 -1.84
N ASN A 40 -11.22 8.57 -0.52
CA ASN A 40 -10.02 8.62 0.33
C ASN A 40 -9.44 7.22 0.46
N GLY A 41 -8.12 7.14 0.52
CA GLY A 41 -7.41 5.89 0.71
C GLY A 41 -6.15 6.04 1.53
N THR A 42 -5.52 4.91 1.76
CA THR A 42 -4.19 4.82 2.36
C THR A 42 -3.31 3.97 1.49
N MET A 43 -2.03 4.32 1.45
CA MET A 43 -1.01 3.53 0.82
C MET A 43 0.04 3.18 1.86
N LYS A 44 0.46 1.91 1.90
CA LYS A 44 1.57 1.41 2.71
C LYS A 44 2.59 0.79 1.78
N LEU A 45 3.86 1.11 1.98
CA LEU A 45 4.96 0.56 1.21
C LEU A 45 6.03 0.09 2.18
N CYS A 46 6.27 -1.21 2.23
CA CYS A 46 7.37 -1.81 2.97
C CYS A 46 8.41 -2.33 2.00
N SER A 47 9.65 -1.89 2.18
CA SER A 47 10.70 -2.13 1.21
C SER A 47 10.95 -3.62 1.00
N LYS A 48 11.01 -4.02 -0.28
CA LYS A 48 11.20 -5.40 -0.76
C LYS A 48 10.13 -6.41 -0.29
N GLU A 49 9.03 -5.94 0.27
CA GLU A 49 8.05 -6.82 0.92
C GLU A 49 6.67 -6.66 0.31
N ARG A 50 6.07 -5.47 0.42
CA ARG A 50 4.69 -5.25 0.00
C ARG A 50 4.38 -3.79 -0.20
N MET A 51 3.63 -3.51 -1.25
CA MET A 51 2.86 -2.28 -1.42
C MET A 51 1.38 -2.62 -1.27
N GLN A 52 0.67 -1.85 -0.46
CA GLN A 52 -0.76 -1.99 -0.25
C GLN A 52 -1.43 -0.65 -0.50
N LEU A 53 -2.48 -0.64 -1.30
CA LEU A 53 -3.31 0.51 -1.57
C LEU A 53 -4.75 0.16 -1.20
N SER A 54 -5.32 0.91 -0.26
CA SER A 54 -6.65 0.65 0.30
C SER A 54 -7.52 1.88 0.13
N PHE A 55 -8.75 1.71 -0.34
CA PHE A 55 -9.69 2.78 -0.56
C PHE A 55 -10.94 2.59 0.30
N LEU A 56 -11.41 3.66 0.93
CA LEU A 56 -12.59 3.67 1.79
C LEU A 56 -13.75 4.39 1.11
N MET A 57 -14.93 3.79 1.11
CA MET A 57 -16.18 4.38 0.64
C MET A 57 -16.43 5.73 1.34
N PRO A 58 -16.75 6.82 0.62
CA PRO A 58 -16.89 8.14 1.22
C PRO A 58 -17.96 8.24 2.31
N ILE A 59 -19.08 7.51 2.15
CA ILE A 59 -20.26 7.63 3.02
C ILE A 59 -20.20 6.61 4.16
N LEU A 60 -19.91 5.34 3.83
CA LEU A 60 -19.97 4.23 4.79
C LEU A 60 -18.63 3.94 5.49
N ARG A 61 -17.53 4.62 5.08
CA ARG A 61 -16.15 4.37 5.53
C ARG A 61 -15.70 2.90 5.46
N THR A 62 -16.41 2.08 4.70
CA THR A 62 -16.06 0.67 4.46
C THR A 62 -15.00 0.59 3.39
N GLU A 63 -14.09 -0.37 3.49
CA GLU A 63 -13.10 -0.59 2.43
C GLU A 63 -13.81 -1.08 1.15
N VAL A 64 -13.57 -0.39 0.03
CA VAL A 64 -14.19 -0.72 -1.26
C VAL A 64 -13.28 -1.54 -2.15
N ALA A 65 -11.98 -1.29 -2.07
CA ALA A 65 -10.97 -1.98 -2.85
C ALA A 65 -9.64 -1.95 -2.09
N ARG A 66 -8.97 -3.10 -2.10
CA ARG A 66 -7.60 -3.25 -1.64
C ARG A 66 -6.77 -3.86 -2.76
N LEU A 67 -5.76 -3.14 -3.19
CA LEU A 67 -4.74 -3.65 -4.09
C LEU A 67 -3.49 -3.97 -3.26
N ASP A 68 -3.09 -5.22 -3.27
CA ASP A 68 -1.86 -5.70 -2.66
C ASP A 68 -0.89 -6.12 -3.76
N VAL A 69 0.28 -5.53 -3.76
CA VAL A 69 1.36 -5.80 -4.71
C VAL A 69 2.56 -6.29 -3.91
N THR A 70 2.98 -7.51 -4.19
CA THR A 70 4.22 -8.10 -3.68
C THR A 70 5.19 -8.30 -4.85
N PRO A 71 6.45 -8.68 -4.61
CA PRO A 71 7.37 -9.04 -5.68
C PRO A 71 6.88 -10.19 -6.57
N ASP A 72 6.02 -11.07 -6.03
CA ASP A 72 5.63 -12.33 -6.66
C ASP A 72 4.20 -12.30 -7.21
N GLU A 73 3.31 -11.49 -6.63
CA GLU A 73 1.90 -11.47 -6.99
C GLU A 73 1.23 -10.11 -6.80
N VAL A 74 0.12 -9.93 -7.50
CA VAL A 74 -0.81 -8.81 -7.32
C VAL A 74 -2.19 -9.35 -7.03
N ILE A 75 -2.75 -8.89 -5.92
CA ILE A 75 -4.07 -9.29 -5.44
C ILE A 75 -4.97 -8.05 -5.40
N LEU A 76 -6.12 -8.12 -6.08
CA LEU A 76 -7.19 -7.15 -5.94
C LEU A 76 -8.35 -7.77 -5.14
N VAL A 77 -8.69 -7.15 -4.02
CA VAL A 77 -9.77 -7.56 -3.11
C VAL A 77 -10.84 -6.48 -3.08
N ASP A 78 -12.12 -6.85 -3.07
CA ASP A 78 -13.23 -5.91 -2.88
C ASP A 78 -13.72 -5.82 -1.42
N ARG A 79 -14.76 -5.02 -1.22
CA ARG A 79 -15.53 -4.90 0.04
C ARG A 79 -16.03 -6.21 0.64
N MET A 80 -16.30 -7.24 -0.18
CA MET A 80 -16.82 -8.54 0.28
C MET A 80 -15.68 -9.49 0.66
N GLY A 81 -14.42 -9.04 0.60
CA GLY A 81 -13.26 -9.88 0.80
C GLY A 81 -13.02 -10.84 -0.38
N LYS A 82 -13.76 -10.68 -1.48
CA LYS A 82 -13.61 -11.51 -2.66
C LYS A 82 -12.35 -11.07 -3.41
N ARG A 83 -11.49 -12.03 -3.69
CA ARG A 83 -10.27 -11.84 -4.49
C ARG A 83 -10.66 -11.94 -5.96
N TYR A 84 -10.62 -10.82 -6.69
CA TYR A 84 -11.04 -10.77 -8.10
C TYR A 84 -9.92 -11.15 -9.05
N VAL A 85 -8.71 -10.76 -8.68
CA VAL A 85 -7.52 -10.93 -9.51
C VAL A 85 -6.41 -11.35 -8.56
N GLN A 86 -5.86 -12.54 -8.79
CA GLN A 86 -4.57 -12.96 -8.27
C GLN A 86 -3.70 -13.22 -9.49
N MET A 87 -2.79 -12.30 -9.77
CA MET A 87 -1.86 -12.43 -10.88
C MET A 87 -0.48 -12.76 -10.34
N THR A 88 0.14 -13.78 -10.91
CA THR A 88 1.54 -14.13 -10.63
C THR A 88 2.49 -13.16 -11.35
N ARG A 89 3.76 -13.16 -10.96
CA ARG A 89 4.83 -12.38 -11.61
C ARG A 89 4.90 -12.58 -13.12
N ALA A 90 4.60 -13.79 -13.62
CA ALA A 90 4.62 -14.09 -15.04
C ALA A 90 3.48 -13.41 -15.79
N GLU A 91 2.28 -13.37 -15.20
CA GLU A 91 1.10 -12.74 -15.77
C GLU A 91 1.19 -11.21 -15.67
N LEU A 92 1.73 -10.70 -14.56
CA LEU A 92 1.98 -9.27 -14.34
C LEU A 92 2.82 -8.64 -15.44
N LYS A 93 3.84 -9.33 -15.95
CA LYS A 93 4.66 -8.83 -17.07
C LYS A 93 3.86 -8.58 -18.35
N ASN A 94 2.73 -9.26 -18.52
CA ASN A 94 1.88 -9.13 -19.70
C ASN A 94 0.83 -8.03 -19.54
N TRP A 95 0.45 -7.69 -18.30
CA TRP A 95 -0.56 -6.68 -17.98
C TRP A 95 0.02 -5.31 -17.63
N LEU A 96 1.16 -5.29 -16.95
CA LEU A 96 1.85 -4.06 -16.60
C LEU A 96 2.75 -3.63 -17.77
N PRO A 97 2.86 -2.31 -18.05
CA PRO A 97 3.85 -1.81 -18.98
C PRO A 97 5.22 -2.40 -18.64
N LYS A 98 6.05 -2.72 -19.63
CA LYS A 98 7.38 -3.37 -19.44
C LYS A 98 8.33 -2.68 -18.43
N LYS A 99 7.99 -1.48 -17.95
CA LYS A 99 8.72 -0.67 -16.97
C LYS A 99 8.06 -0.59 -15.59
N ALA A 100 6.89 -1.18 -15.37
CA ALA A 100 6.12 -1.07 -14.14
C ALA A 100 6.19 -2.38 -13.33
N ASP A 101 7.40 -2.87 -13.04
CA ASP A 101 7.57 -3.97 -12.08
C ASP A 101 7.58 -3.46 -10.62
N PHE A 102 7.49 -4.38 -9.65
CA PHE A 102 7.47 -4.03 -8.23
C PHE A 102 8.66 -3.16 -7.82
N ALA A 103 9.87 -3.50 -8.26
CA ALA A 103 11.08 -2.75 -7.92
C ALA A 103 11.06 -1.33 -8.48
N HIS A 104 10.52 -1.15 -9.69
CA HIS A 104 10.35 0.16 -10.29
C HIS A 104 9.28 0.99 -9.56
N LEU A 105 8.14 0.39 -9.24
CA LEU A 105 7.08 1.03 -8.46
C LEU A 105 7.58 1.43 -7.08
N GLU A 106 8.26 0.52 -6.38
CA GLU A 106 8.90 0.75 -5.10
C GLU A 106 9.85 1.96 -5.19
N LYS A 107 10.78 1.95 -6.15
CA LYS A 107 11.76 3.03 -6.34
C LYS A 107 11.09 4.38 -6.64
N LEU A 108 10.07 4.39 -7.50
CA LEU A 108 9.32 5.61 -7.82
C LEU A 108 8.62 6.16 -6.59
N LEU A 109 7.95 5.29 -5.83
CA LEU A 109 7.21 5.69 -4.64
C LEU A 109 8.16 6.19 -3.55
N PHE A 110 9.22 5.46 -3.22
CA PHE A 110 10.23 5.92 -2.27
C PHE A 110 10.86 7.25 -2.68
N LYS A 111 11.18 7.45 -3.96
CA LYS A 111 11.67 8.74 -4.48
C LYS A 111 10.63 9.85 -4.32
N SER A 112 9.37 9.56 -4.64
CA SER A 112 8.29 10.54 -4.53
C SER A 112 8.02 10.91 -3.08
N PHE A 113 8.14 9.98 -2.12
CA PHE A 113 8.04 10.29 -0.71
C PHE A 113 9.27 11.04 -0.22
N SER A 114 10.48 10.65 -0.61
CA SER A 114 11.71 11.31 -0.15
C SER A 114 11.86 12.75 -0.67
N ALA A 115 11.21 13.10 -1.78
CA ALA A 115 11.30 14.43 -2.40
C ALA A 115 10.41 15.50 -1.73
N TRP A 116 9.65 15.14 -0.69
CA TRP A 116 8.80 16.05 0.09
C TRP A 116 9.30 16.25 1.54
N TRP A 117 10.56 15.88 1.82
CA TRP A 117 11.31 16.25 3.03
C TRP A 117 12.60 16.97 2.63
#